data_AF-A0A643FRB6-F1
#
_entry.id   AF-A0A643FRB6-F1
#
_cell.length_a   1.000
_cell.length_b   1.000
_cell.length_c   1.000
_cell.angle_alpha   90.00
_cell.angle_beta   90.00
_cell.angle_gamma   90.00
#
_symmetry.space_group_name_H-M   'P 1'
#
loop_
_entity.id
_entity.type
_entity.pdbx_description
1 polymer ?
#
loop_
_entity_poly.entity_id
_entity_poly.type
_entity_poly.pdbx_seq_one_letter_code
_entity_poly.pdbx_strand_id
1 'polypeptide(L)'
;MALTHAGYKAWAKEGNLHFPEPKRYALLHEILRYCAYGSLLECNPTQWDSLREIAEMLDGRYPRYACTRARLRARRNRYGRPCV
;
A
#
# COMPACT_ATOMS: atom_id res chain seq x y z
N MET A 1 -3.12 -13.97 -4.34
CA MET A 1 -2.80 -13.06 -5.47
C MET A 1 -3.62 -11.77 -5.45
N ALA A 2 -4.96 -11.82 -5.36
CA ALA A 2 -5.81 -10.62 -5.42
C ALA A 2 -5.43 -9.54 -4.38
N LEU A 3 -5.20 -9.94 -3.12
CA LEU A 3 -4.80 -9.02 -2.05
C LEU A 3 -3.45 -8.34 -2.32
N THR A 4 -2.46 -9.07 -2.82
CA THR A 4 -1.13 -8.56 -3.18
C THR A 4 -1.22 -7.42 -4.20
N HIS A 5 -1.99 -7.64 -5.27
CA HIS A 5 -2.21 -6.64 -6.30
C HIS A 5 -3.05 -5.46 -5.79
N ALA A 6 -4.07 -5.73 -4.96
CA ALA A 6 -4.88 -4.68 -4.36
C ALA A 6 -4.05 -3.78 -3.42
N GLY A 7 -3.21 -4.38 -2.57
CA GLY A 7 -2.29 -3.68 -1.66
C GLY A 7 -1.29 -2.82 -2.42
N TYR A 8 -0.63 -3.40 -3.42
CA TYR A 8 0.27 -2.64 -4.29
C TYR A 8 -0.45 -1.48 -4.99
N LYS A 9 -1.63 -1.72 -5.58
CA LYS A 9 -2.38 -0.69 -6.33
C LYS A 9 -2.86 0.42 -5.43
N ALA A 10 -3.38 0.10 -4.25
CA ALA A 10 -3.81 1.09 -3.25
C ALA A 10 -2.62 1.95 -2.79
N TRP A 11 -1.50 1.29 -2.47
CA TRP A 11 -0.29 1.96 -2.01
C TRP A 11 0.33 2.86 -3.11
N ALA A 12 0.45 2.36 -4.33
CA ALA A 12 1.00 3.13 -5.44
C ALA A 12 0.10 4.31 -5.82
N LYS A 13 -1.23 4.13 -5.84
CA LYS A 13 -2.20 5.16 -6.21
C LYS A 13 -2.17 6.36 -5.27
N GLU A 14 -2.13 6.13 -3.96
CA GLU A 14 -2.11 7.22 -2.97
C GLU A 14 -0.80 8.01 -2.98
N GLY A 15 0.32 7.39 -3.40
CA GLY A 15 1.60 8.08 -3.57
C GLY A 15 1.84 8.65 -4.97
N ASN A 16 0.90 8.47 -5.90
CA ASN A 16 1.10 8.71 -7.34
C ASN A 16 2.42 8.09 -7.86
N LEU A 17 2.70 6.86 -7.42
CA LEU A 17 3.96 6.17 -7.67
C LEU A 17 3.86 5.32 -8.93
N HIS A 18 4.82 5.49 -9.83
CA HIS A 18 4.98 4.67 -11.02
C HIS A 18 6.31 3.93 -10.95
N PHE A 19 6.26 2.60 -11.10
CA PHE A 19 7.44 1.74 -11.03
C PHE A 19 7.64 1.01 -12.35
N PRO A 20 8.91 0.91 -12.84
CA PRO A 20 9.23 0.06 -13.96
C PRO A 20 8.93 -1.40 -13.62
N GLU A 21 8.67 -2.20 -14.64
CA GLU A 21 8.19 -3.59 -14.48
C GLU A 21 9.06 -4.48 -13.57
N PRO A 22 10.41 -4.47 -13.65
CA PRO A 22 11.24 -5.26 -12.74
C PRO A 22 11.04 -4.90 -11.27
N LYS A 23 10.93 -3.60 -10.97
CA LYS A 23 10.73 -3.11 -9.61
C LYS A 23 9.32 -3.41 -9.09
N ARG A 24 8.33 -3.41 -9.98
CA ARG A 24 6.96 -3.81 -9.66
C ARG A 24 6.87 -5.27 -9.25
N TYR A 25 7.53 -6.17 -9.98
CA TYR A 25 7.57 -7.59 -9.62
C TYR A 25 8.23 -7.80 -8.26
N ALA A 26 9.36 -7.14 -7.99
CA ALA A 26 10.03 -7.22 -6.69
C ALA A 26 9.09 -6.81 -5.53
N LEU A 27 8.37 -5.69 -5.68
CA LEU A 27 7.39 -5.21 -4.70
C LEU A 27 6.22 -6.20 -4.52
N LEU A 28 5.69 -6.75 -5.61
CA LEU A 28 4.61 -7.74 -5.54
C LEU A 28 5.05 -9.02 -4.82
N HIS A 29 6.26 -9.51 -5.11
CA HIS A 29 6.83 -10.68 -4.43
C HIS A 29 7.03 -10.43 -2.93
N GLU A 30 7.43 -9.21 -2.56
CA GLU A 30 7.62 -8.83 -1.17
C GLU A 30 6.31 -8.76 -0.39
N ILE A 31 5.28 -8.15 -0.97
CA ILE A 31 3.93 -8.15 -0.40
C ILE A 31 3.40 -9.59 -0.29
N LEU A 32 3.62 -10.42 -1.31
CA LEU A 32 3.20 -11.82 -1.28
C LEU A 32 3.87 -12.59 -0.14
N ARG A 33 5.18 -12.42 0.06
CA ARG A 33 5.92 -13.02 1.18
C ARG A 33 5.38 -12.55 2.53
N TYR A 34 5.09 -11.25 2.66
CA TYR A 34 4.51 -10.70 3.88
C TYR A 34 3.13 -11.29 4.18
N CYS A 35 2.24 -11.35 3.17
CA CYS A 35 0.91 -11.96 3.34
C CYS A 35 0.98 -13.44 3.71
N ALA A 36 1.93 -14.18 3.14
CA ALA A 36 2.14 -15.60 3.46
C ALA A 36 2.70 -15.80 4.86
N TYR A 37 3.58 -14.90 5.34
CA TYR A 37 4.16 -14.99 6.68
C TYR A 37 3.18 -14.56 7.78
N GLY A 38 2.39 -13.51 7.54
CA GLY A 38 1.48 -12.94 8.54
C GLY A 38 0.11 -13.62 8.63
N SER A 39 -0.11 -14.75 7.95
CA SER A 39 -1.43 -15.41 7.82
C SER A 39 -2.58 -14.44 7.48
N LEU A 40 -2.27 -13.34 6.77
CA LEU A 40 -3.26 -12.34 6.33
C LEU A 40 -4.28 -12.91 5.33
N LEU A 41 -4.04 -14.12 4.86
CA LEU A 41 -4.93 -14.90 4.00
C LEU A 41 -5.88 -15.82 4.79
N GLU A 42 -5.63 -16.04 6.08
CA GLU A 42 -6.28 -17.10 6.87
C GLU A 42 -7.22 -16.59 7.97
N CYS A 43 -7.15 -15.32 8.36
CA CYS A 43 -7.92 -14.79 9.50
C CYS A 43 -8.65 -13.49 9.19
N ASN A 44 -9.71 -13.57 8.37
CA ASN A 44 -10.77 -12.59 8.09
C ASN A 44 -10.58 -11.14 8.63
N PRO A 45 -9.52 -10.39 8.24
CA PRO A 45 -9.49 -8.96 8.49
C PRO A 45 -10.47 -8.37 7.48
N THR A 46 -11.14 -7.26 7.80
CA THR A 46 -11.82 -6.55 6.71
C THR A 46 -10.78 -6.24 5.64
N GLN A 47 -11.13 -6.33 4.35
CA GLN A 47 -10.17 -6.11 3.27
C GLN A 47 -9.36 -4.81 3.44
N TRP A 48 -9.96 -3.81 4.10
CA TRP A 48 -9.34 -2.55 4.48
C TRP A 48 -8.20 -2.67 5.49
N ASP A 49 -8.33 -3.53 6.51
CA ASP A 49 -7.27 -3.77 7.51
C ASP A 49 -6.03 -4.40 6.87
N SER A 50 -6.22 -5.41 6.02
CA SER A 50 -5.11 -6.03 5.29
C SER A 50 -4.41 -5.04 4.35
N LEU A 51 -5.16 -4.16 3.69
CA LEU A 51 -4.58 -3.13 2.82
C LEU A 51 -3.80 -2.09 3.62
N ARG A 52 -4.27 -1.72 4.82
CA ARG A 52 -3.58 -0.81 5.73
C ARG A 52 -2.26 -1.41 6.20
N GLU A 53 -2.26 -2.67 6.64
CA GLU A 53 -1.04 -3.34 7.07
C GLU A 53 0.00 -3.46 5.96
N ILE A 54 -0.44 -3.80 4.73
CA ILE A 54 0.47 -3.83 3.57
C ILE A 54 1.06 -2.45 3.31
N ALA A 55 0.25 -1.39 3.41
CA ALA A 55 0.72 -0.03 3.22
C ALA A 55 1.72 0.39 4.30
N GLU A 56 1.48 0.05 5.57
CA GLU A 56 2.39 0.34 6.69
C GLU A 56 3.71 -0.41 6.54
N MET A 57 3.66 -1.70 6.16
CA MET A 57 4.85 -2.49 5.86
C MET A 57 5.68 -1.86 4.73
N LEU A 58 5.04 -1.45 3.64
CA LEU A 58 5.71 -0.80 2.52
C LEU A 58 6.26 0.59 2.90
N ASP A 59 5.54 1.35 3.71
CA ASP A 59 5.99 2.66 4.18
C ASP A 59 7.20 2.53 5.12
N GLY A 60 7.23 1.52 5.99
CA GLY A 60 8.38 1.20 6.83
C GLY A 60 9.60 0.73 6.03
N ARG A 61 9.40 -0.08 5.00
CA ARG A 61 10.49 -0.60 4.15
C ARG A 61 10.99 0.43 3.14
N TYR A 62 10.13 1.36 2.72
CA TYR A 62 10.46 2.39 1.73
C TYR A 62 10.11 3.81 2.23
N PRO A 63 10.88 4.35 3.20
CA PRO A 63 10.59 5.63 3.83
C PRO A 63 10.55 6.82 2.85
N ARG A 64 11.32 6.77 1.75
CA ARG A 64 11.27 7.79 0.71
C ARG A 64 9.88 7.88 0.04
N TYR A 65 9.23 6.75 -0.19
CA TYR A 65 7.90 6.71 -0.79
C TYR A 65 6.81 7.01 0.24
N ALA A 66 7.01 6.61 1.50
CA ALA A 66 6.14 6.99 2.63
C ALA A 66 6.05 8.52 2.77
N CYS A 67 7.17 9.23 2.71
CA CYS A 67 7.19 10.69 2.76
C CYS A 67 6.39 11.33 1.62
N THR A 68 6.50 10.81 0.39
CA THR A 68 5.72 11.29 -0.75
C THR A 68 4.23 11.05 -0.56
N ARG A 69 3.84 9.86 -0.11
CA ARG A 69 2.46 9.48 0.22
C ARG A 69 1.87 10.38 1.30
N ALA A 70 2.59 10.59 2.40
CA ALA A 70 2.16 11.46 3.49
C ALA A 70 1.95 12.91 3.03
N ARG A 71 2.85 13.44 2.21
CA ARG A 71 2.71 14.79 1.61
C ARG A 71 1.48 14.89 0.71
N LEU A 72 1.24 13.90 -0.15
CA LEU A 72 0.09 13.88 -1.06
C LEU A 72 -1.23 13.69 -0.30
N ARG A 73 -1.27 12.84 0.72
CA ARG A 73 -2.41 12.68 1.63
C ARG A 73 -2.73 13.99 2.35
N ALA A 74 -1.72 14.66 2.89
CA ALA A 74 -1.88 15.97 3.55
C ALA A 74 -2.34 17.07 2.57
N ARG A 75 -1.94 16.98 1.29
CA ARG A 75 -2.45 17.87 0.24
C ARG A 75 -3.91 17.58 -0.08
N ARG A 76 -4.29 16.30 -0.22
CA ARG A 76 -5.67 15.88 -0.48
C ARG A 76 -6.60 16.32 0.65
N ASN A 77 -6.15 16.25 1.89
CA ASN A 77 -6.92 16.69 3.05
C ASN A 77 -7.04 18.23 3.15
N ARG A 78 -6.03 18.98 2.67
CA ARG A 78 -6.06 20.45 2.66
C ARG A 78 -6.93 21.06 1.56
N TYR A 79 -7.02 20.39 0.40
CA TYR A 79 -7.86 20.84 -0.73
C TYR A 79 -9.16 20.01 -0.88
N GLY A 80 -9.37 19.03 0.00
CA GLY A 80 -10.56 18.18 0.03
C GLY A 80 -11.63 18.82 0.90
N ARG A 81 -12.77 19.13 0.28
CA ARG A 81 -14.07 19.33 0.93
C ARG A 81 -14.28 18.36 2.12
N PRO A 82 -15.00 18.78 3.19
CA PRO A 82 -15.53 17.82 4.15
C PRO A 82 -16.34 16.76 3.40
N CYS A 83 -16.08 15.48 3.71
CA CYS A 83 -16.89 14.38 3.22
C CYS A 83 -18.30 14.55 3.80
N VAL A 84 -19.27 14.80 2.92
CA VAL A 84 -20.70 14.52 3.17
C VAL A 84 -20.97 13.12 2.68
#